data_AF-A0A523U0Y5-F1
#
_entry.id   AF-A0A523U0Y5-F1
#
_cell.length_a   1.000
_cell.length_b   1.000
_cell.length_c   1.000
_cell.angle_alpha   90.00
_cell.angle_beta   90.00
_cell.angle_gamma   90.00
#
_symmetry.space_group_name_H-M   'P 1'
#
loop_
_entity.id
_entity.type
_entity.pdbx_description
1 polymer ?
#
loop_
_entity_poly.entity_id
_entity_poly.type
_entity_poly.pdbx_seq_one_letter_code
_entity_poly.pdbx_strand_id
1 'polypeptide(L)'
;MTIVTMAVLGRLLVWTIQTSGPTKRIWKLHPILAELGECDFCMGCWVYALLAWLFSINLLEPIYVPVLSEIITGIAFSFISHLAAMGWKARWGYEVLE
;
A
#
# COMPACT_ATOMS: atom_id res chain seq x y z
N MET A 1 6.99 -15.51 8.40
CA MET A 1 6.51 -15.75 7.02
C MET A 1 5.42 -14.76 6.62
N THR A 2 4.45 -14.49 7.49
CA THR A 2 3.34 -13.55 7.30
C THR A 2 3.75 -12.14 6.85
N ILE A 3 4.84 -11.58 7.39
CA ILE A 3 5.34 -10.23 7.05
C ILE A 3 5.81 -10.13 5.59
N VAL A 4 6.57 -11.12 5.11
CA VAL A 4 7.08 -11.13 3.73
C VAL A 4 5.92 -11.30 2.75
N THR A 5 4.98 -12.20 3.05
CA THR A 5 3.75 -12.35 2.25
C THR A 5 2.94 -11.06 2.23
N MET A 6 2.82 -10.35 3.35
CA MET A 6 2.11 -9.07 3.41
C MET A 6 2.78 -8.02 2.53
N ALA A 7 4.12 -7.88 2.60
CA ALA A 7 4.87 -6.93 1.78
C ALA A 7 4.72 -7.23 0.27
N VAL A 8 4.87 -8.50 -0.13
CA VAL A 8 4.80 -8.89 -1.54
C VAL A 8 3.36 -8.79 -2.07
N LEU A 9 2.38 -9.35 -1.37
CA LEU A 9 0.97 -9.29 -1.78
C LEU A 9 0.46 -7.85 -1.78
N GLY A 10 0.83 -7.06 -0.78
CA GLY A 10 0.45 -5.66 -0.71
C GLY A 10 0.97 -4.87 -1.90
N ARG A 11 2.25 -5.01 -2.26
CA ARG A 11 2.80 -4.33 -3.45
C ARG A 11 2.12 -4.78 -4.74
N LEU A 12 1.89 -6.09 -4.91
CA LEU A 12 1.20 -6.61 -6.09
C LEU A 12 -0.23 -6.10 -6.19
N LEU A 13 -0.97 -6.03 -5.07
CA LEU A 13 -2.33 -5.51 -5.04
C LEU A 13 -2.37 -4.01 -5.33
N VAL A 14 -1.49 -3.22 -4.73
CA VAL A 14 -1.37 -1.78 -5.01
C VAL A 14 -1.15 -1.56 -6.50
N TRP A 15 -0.16 -2.25 -7.10
CA TRP A 15 0.11 -2.18 -8.53
C TRP A 15 -1.09 -2.63 -9.37
N THR A 16 -1.75 -3.74 -9.00
CA THR A 16 -2.93 -4.22 -9.74
C THR A 16 -4.07 -3.20 -9.72
N ILE A 17 -4.34 -2.60 -8.57
CA ILE A 17 -5.39 -1.58 -8.43
C ILE A 17 -5.03 -0.35 -9.26
N GLN A 18 -3.78 0.11 -9.20
CA GLN A 18 -3.30 1.25 -9.97
C GLN A 18 -3.31 1.01 -11.48
N THR A 19 -2.92 -0.18 -11.92
CA THR A 19 -2.80 -0.52 -13.35
C THR A 19 -4.15 -0.88 -13.97
N SER A 20 -5.11 -1.36 -13.18
CA SER A 20 -6.42 -1.76 -13.67
C SER A 20 -7.21 -0.59 -14.30
N GLY A 21 -7.59 -0.76 -15.57
CA GLY A 21 -8.34 0.23 -16.36
C GLY A 21 -9.67 0.71 -15.75
N PRO A 22 -10.47 -0.14 -15.08
CA PRO A 22 -11.70 0.30 -14.40
C PRO A 22 -11.42 1.32 -13.29
N THR A 23 -10.37 1.09 -12.50
CA THR A 23 -10.03 1.92 -11.35
C THR A 23 -9.49 3.28 -11.80
N LYS A 24 -8.67 3.30 -12.87
CA LYS A 24 -8.24 4.54 -13.52
C LYS A 24 -9.41 5.41 -14.00
N ARG A 25 -10.53 4.81 -14.45
CA ARG A 25 -11.72 5.58 -14.87
C ARG A 25 -12.42 6.24 -13.68
N ILE A 26 -12.51 5.55 -12.54
CA ILE A 26 -13.13 6.07 -11.32
C ILE A 26 -12.30 7.24 -10.77
N TRP A 27 -10.98 7.11 -10.75
CA TRP A 27 -10.10 8.14 -10.23
C TRP A 27 -10.08 9.42 -11.07
N LYS A 28 -10.30 9.31 -12.39
CA LYS A 28 -10.43 10.48 -13.29
C LYS A 28 -11.68 11.32 -13.04
N LEU A 29 -12.63 10.87 -12.21
CA LEU A 29 -13.83 11.65 -11.87
C LEU A 29 -13.52 12.86 -10.99
N HIS A 30 -12.45 12.84 -10.20
CA HIS A 30 -12.11 13.94 -9.30
C HIS A 30 -10.59 14.12 -9.20
N PRO A 31 -10.05 15.34 -9.30
CA PRO A 31 -8.60 15.58 -9.33
C PRO A 31 -7.88 15.04 -8.08
N ILE A 32 -8.49 15.19 -6.90
CA ILE A 32 -7.94 14.65 -5.63
C ILE A 32 -7.88 13.11 -5.65
N LEU A 33 -8.87 12.44 -6.25
CA LEU A 33 -8.89 10.98 -6.32
C LEU A 33 -7.89 10.45 -7.36
N ALA A 34 -7.67 11.19 -8.45
CA ALA A 34 -6.61 10.90 -9.40
C ALA A 34 -5.24 10.94 -8.71
N GLU A 35 -4.96 12.01 -7.96
CA GLU A 35 -3.68 12.17 -7.27
C GLU A 35 -3.48 11.14 -6.14
N LEU A 36 -4.54 10.82 -5.37
CA LEU A 36 -4.48 9.75 -4.37
C LEU A 36 -4.27 8.36 -4.98
N GLY A 37 -4.91 8.09 -6.11
CA GLY A 37 -4.84 6.80 -6.80
C GLY A 37 -3.48 6.55 -7.43
N GLU A 38 -2.83 7.59 -7.94
CA GLU A 38 -1.49 7.50 -8.54
C GLU A 38 -0.38 7.37 -7.48
N CYS A 39 -0.62 7.82 -6.24
CA CYS A 39 0.37 7.71 -5.17
C CYS A 39 0.39 6.30 -4.55
N ASP A 40 1.53 5.61 -4.74
CA ASP A 40 1.83 4.29 -4.12
C ASP A 40 1.62 4.27 -2.61
N PHE A 41 2.00 5.35 -1.93
CA PHE A 41 1.86 5.44 -0.47
C PHE A 41 0.39 5.55 -0.05
N CYS A 42 -0.37 6.43 -0.72
CA CYS A 42 -1.78 6.65 -0.42
C CYS A 42 -2.60 5.39 -0.65
N MET A 43 -2.41 4.74 -1.81
CA MET A 43 -3.07 3.47 -2.11
C MET A 43 -2.58 2.34 -1.21
N GLY A 44 -1.27 2.30 -0.93
CA GLY A 44 -0.67 1.35 -0.02
C GLY A 44 -1.29 1.39 1.36
N CYS A 45 -1.56 2.56 1.94
CA CYS A 45 -2.15 2.67 3.28
C CYS A 45 -3.46 1.87 3.40
N TRP A 46 -4.32 1.95 2.39
CA TRP A 46 -5.59 1.23 2.39
C TRP A 46 -5.41 -0.27 2.13
N VAL A 47 -4.56 -0.64 1.17
CA VAL A 47 -4.31 -2.04 0.83
C VAL A 47 -3.65 -2.77 1.99
N TYR A 48 -2.61 -2.20 2.60
CA TYR A 48 -1.93 -2.80 3.73
C TYR A 48 -2.77 -2.78 5.01
N ALA A 49 -3.65 -1.80 5.23
CA ALA A 49 -4.58 -1.84 6.35
C ALA A 49 -5.61 -2.98 6.20
N LEU A 50 -6.15 -3.17 4.99
CA LEU A 50 -7.05 -4.29 4.70
C LEU A 50 -6.35 -5.65 4.87
N LEU A 51 -5.10 -5.76 4.41
CA LEU A 51 -4.30 -6.97 4.61
C LEU A 51 -3.95 -7.21 6.08
N ALA A 52 -3.64 -6.15 6.84
CA ALA A 52 -3.40 -6.24 8.27
C ALA A 52 -4.62 -6.80 8.99
N TRP A 53 -5.81 -6.32 8.63
CA TRP A 53 -7.07 -6.85 9.16
C TRP A 53 -7.30 -8.33 8.78
N LEU A 54 -7.17 -8.68 7.49
CA LEU A 54 -7.36 -10.05 6.99
C LEU A 54 -6.39 -11.07 7.61
N PHE A 55 -5.15 -10.68 7.83
CA PHE A 55 -4.13 -11.55 8.42
C PHE A 55 -3.99 -11.37 9.94
N SER A 56 -4.83 -10.53 10.56
CA SER A 56 -4.79 -10.19 11.99
C SER A 56 -3.38 -9.78 12.47
N ILE A 57 -2.70 -8.96 11.67
CA ILE A 57 -1.36 -8.43 11.97
C ILE A 57 -1.52 -7.10 12.70
N ASN A 58 -0.96 -7.00 13.89
CA ASN A 58 -0.95 -5.77 14.67
C ASN A 58 0.48 -5.41 15.10
N LEU A 59 0.96 -4.24 14.69
CA LEU A 59 2.27 -3.71 15.09
C LEU A 59 2.29 -3.11 16.51
N LEU A 60 1.13 -2.84 17.11
CA LEU A 60 0.99 -2.13 18.40
C LEU A 60 0.73 -3.04 19.61
N GLU A 61 0.96 -4.35 19.49
CA GLU A 61 0.82 -5.24 20.64
C GLU A 61 1.66 -4.78 21.85
N PRO A 62 1.10 -4.77 23.07
CA PRO A 62 -0.18 -5.37 23.48
C PRO A 62 -1.42 -4.46 23.41
N ILE A 63 -1.29 -3.20 22.94
CA ILE A 63 -2.41 -2.26 22.86
C ILE A 63 -3.16 -2.47 21.54
N TYR A 64 -4.30 -3.15 21.57
CA TYR A 64 -5.16 -3.34 20.40
C TYR A 64 -6.36 -2.40 20.45
N VAL A 65 -6.42 -1.49 19.48
CA VAL A 65 -7.59 -0.64 19.21
C VAL A 65 -8.07 -1.00 17.81
N PRO A 66 -9.24 -1.64 17.67
CA PRO A 66 -9.72 -2.11 16.38
C PRO A 66 -9.82 -0.94 15.39
N VAL A 67 -9.52 -1.21 14.13
CA VAL A 67 -9.40 -0.25 13.01
C VAL A 67 -8.15 0.63 13.10
N LEU A 68 -7.86 1.23 14.25
CA LEU A 68 -6.71 2.13 14.40
C LEU A 68 -5.38 1.37 14.31
N SER A 69 -5.30 0.21 14.96
CA SER A 69 -4.16 -0.69 14.94
C SER A 69 -3.79 -1.12 13.52
N GLU A 70 -4.79 -1.45 12.71
CA GLU A 70 -4.67 -1.90 11.34
C GLU A 70 -4.29 -0.75 10.41
N ILE A 71 -4.86 0.44 10.62
CA ILE A 71 -4.47 1.65 9.87
C ILE A 71 -3.00 1.98 10.14
N ILE A 72 -2.56 1.99 11.40
CA ILE A 72 -1.17 2.29 11.76
C ILE A 72 -0.23 1.23 11.17
N THR A 73 -0.62 -0.03 11.24
CA THR A 73 0.11 -1.13 10.61
C THR A 73 0.18 -0.93 9.08
N GLY A 74 -0.93 -0.56 8.45
CA GLY A 74 -1.03 -0.27 7.03
C GLY A 74 -0.13 0.89 6.60
N ILE A 75 -0.12 1.98 7.36
CA ILE A 75 0.75 3.15 7.13
C ILE A 75 2.22 2.73 7.21
N ALA A 76 2.61 1.97 8.24
CA ALA A 76 4.00 1.54 8.42
C ALA A 76 4.49 0.69 7.24
N PHE A 77 3.70 -0.31 6.82
CA PHE A 77 4.05 -1.16 5.69
C PHE A 77 4.03 -0.39 4.36
N SER A 78 3.03 0.48 4.16
CA SER A 78 2.96 1.35 2.99
C SER A 78 4.21 2.23 2.89
N PHE A 79 4.61 2.84 3.99
CA PHE A 79 5.79 3.70 4.06
C PHE A 79 7.07 2.95 3.69
N ILE A 80 7.27 1.75 4.26
CA ILE A 80 8.43 0.90 3.95
C ILE A 80 8.43 0.53 2.47
N SER A 81 7.29 0.13 1.91
CA SER A 81 7.18 -0.26 0.51
C SER A 81 7.43 0.91 -0.44
N HIS A 82 6.97 2.11 -0.08
CA HIS A 82 7.17 3.33 -0.85
C HIS A 82 8.65 3.78 -0.81
N LEU A 83 9.29 3.74 0.36
CA LEU A 83 10.73 3.99 0.50
C LEU A 83 11.55 2.98 -0.30
N ALA A 84 11.17 1.70 -0.29
CA ALA A 84 11.84 0.66 -1.05
C ALA A 84 11.75 0.92 -2.56
N ALA A 85 10.58 1.35 -3.06
CA ALA A 85 10.38 1.71 -4.46
C ALA A 85 11.22 2.93 -4.87
N MET A 86 11.23 3.99 -4.05
CA MET A 86 12.05 5.18 -4.30
C MET A 86 13.55 4.85 -4.25
N GLY A 87 13.97 4.06 -3.26
CA GLY A 87 15.35 3.59 -3.13
C GLY A 87 15.79 2.75 -4.31
N TRP A 88 14.88 1.92 -4.86
CA TRP A 88 15.15 1.16 -6.07
C TRP A 88 15.34 2.07 -7.28
N LYS A 89 14.40 2.99 -7.51
CA LYS A 89 14.48 3.94 -8.62
C LYS A 89 15.75 4.79 -8.57
N ALA A 90 16.14 5.24 -7.37
CA ALA A 90 17.37 6.01 -7.17
C ALA A 90 18.65 5.20 -7.44
N ARG A 91 18.64 3.89 -7.17
CA ARG A 91 19.83 3.03 -7.32
C ARG A 91 19.99 2.49 -8.74
N TRP A 92 18.91 2.13 -9.41
CA TRP A 92 18.93 1.43 -10.70
C TRP A 92 18.35 2.21 -11.88
N GLY A 93 17.68 3.34 -11.65
CA GLY A 93 17.20 4.22 -12.72
C GLY A 93 15.98 3.73 -13.50
N TYR A 94 15.32 2.65 -13.05
CA TYR A 94 14.06 2.15 -13.61
C TYR A 94 13.09 1.71 -12.50
N GLU A 95 11.80 1.66 -12.81
CA GLU A 95 10.76 1.25 -11.87
C GLU A 95 10.49 -0.26 -11.98
N VAL A 96 10.46 -0.96 -10.83
CA VAL A 96 10.08 -2.37 -10.77
C VAL A 96 8.57 -2.40 -10.62
N LEU A 97 7.89 -2.67 -11.75
CA LEU A 97 6.42 -2.65 -11.94
C LEU A 97 5.88 -1.25 -12.29
N GLU A 98 6.04 -0.87 -13.56
CA GLU A 98 5.29 0.23 -14.21
C GLU A 98 3.83 -0.18 -14.52
#